data_AF-A0A7X9L7B1-F1
#
_entry.id   AF-A0A7X9L7B1-F1
#
_cell.length_a   1.000
_cell.length_b   1.000
_cell.length_c   1.000
_cell.angle_alpha   90.00
_cell.angle_beta   90.00
_cell.angle_gamma   90.00
#
_symmetry.space_group_name_H-M   'P 1'
#
loop_
_entity.id
_entity.type
_entity.pdbx_description
1 polymer ?
#
loop_
_entity_poly.entity_id
_entity_poly.type
_entity_poly.pdbx_seq_one_letter_code
_entity_poly.pdbx_strand_id
1 'polypeptide(L)' 'NLVNDAHLAALALEHRAEIVSYDNDFARFEGVRWRRP' A
#
# COMPACT_ATOMS: atom_id res chain seq x y z
N ASN A 1 12.62 1.73 0.58
CA ASN A 1 11.84 2.15 -0.59
C ASN A 1 10.70 3.10 -0.20
N LEU A 2 10.83 3.86 0.91
CA LEU A 2 9.70 4.53 1.59
C LEU A 2 8.93 5.52 0.69
N VAL A 3 9.63 6.28 -0.15
CA VAL A 3 9.01 7.27 -1.04
C VAL A 3 8.14 6.61 -2.10
N ASN A 4 8.61 5.50 -2.68
CA ASN A 4 7.84 4.76 -3.67
C ASN A 4 6.63 4.08 -3.04
N ASP A 5 6.81 3.47 -1.86
CA ASP A 5 5.73 2.78 -1.14
C ASP A 5 4.65 3.77 -0.70
N ALA A 6 5.03 4.99 -0.32
CA ALA A 6 4.11 6.08 0.01
C ALA A 6 3.28 6.55 -1.19
N HIS A 7 3.87 6.64 -2.39
CA HIS A 7 3.11 6.98 -3.61
C HIS A 7 2.09 5.89 -3.97
N LEU A 8 2.48 4.63 -3.87
CA LEU A 8 1.57 3.50 -4.11
C LEU A 8 0.45 3.43 -3.07
N ALA A 9 0.77 3.68 -1.80
CA ALA A 9 -0.20 3.79 -0.71
C ALA A 9 -1.22 4.90 -0.96
N ALA A 10 -0.77 6.09 -1.37
CA ALA A 10 -1.65 7.22 -1.68
C ALA A 10 -2.61 6.88 -2.82
N LEU A 11 -2.09 6.30 -3.92
CA LEU A 11 -2.91 5.88 -5.06
C LEU A 11 -3.96 4.83 -4.65
N ALA A 12 -3.56 3.86 -3.83
CA ALA A 12 -4.48 2.82 -3.35
C ALA A 12 -5.60 3.41 -2.46
N LEU A 13 -5.28 4.37 -1.61
CA LEU A 13 -6.26 5.08 -0.77
C LEU A 13 -7.24 5.91 -1.59
N GLU A 14 -6.74 6.73 -2.52
CA GLU A 14 -7.56 7.60 -3.38
C GLU A 14 -8.58 6.80 -4.20
N HIS A 15 -8.14 5.66 -4.72
CA HIS A 15 -8.98 4.82 -5.58
C HIS A 15 -9.77 3.76 -4.82
N ARG A 16 -9.67 3.69 -3.48
CA ARG A 16 -10.22 2.58 -2.68
C ARG A 16 -9.82 1.22 -3.28
N ALA A 17 -8.55 1.07 -3.65
CA ALA A 17 -7.98 -0.16 -4.15
C ALA A 17 -7.42 -1.02 -3.01
N GLU A 18 -6.82 -2.16 -3.35
CA GLU A 18 -6.06 -3.02 -2.45
C GLU A 18 -4.70 -3.30 -3.10
N ILE A 19 -3.62 -3.20 -2.32
CA ILE A 19 -2.28 -3.51 -2.79
C ILE A 19 -2.04 -5.01 -2.60
N VAL A 20 -1.68 -5.72 -3.68
CA VAL A 20 -1.28 -7.13 -3.62
C VAL A 20 0.22 -7.22 -3.84
N SER A 21 0.97 -7.54 -2.78
CA SER A 21 2.44 -7.60 -2.82
C SER A 21 2.99 -8.52 -1.73
N TYR A 22 4.16 -9.11 -1.94
CA TYR A 22 4.89 -9.82 -0.89
C TYR A 22 5.55 -8.88 0.12
N ASP A 23 5.70 -7.60 -0.23
CA ASP A 23 6.29 -6.57 0.62
C ASP A 23 5.33 -6.17 1.74
N ASN A 24 5.74 -6.40 2.99
CA ASN A 24 4.94 -6.07 4.17
C ASN A 24 5.10 -4.62 4.63
N ASP A 25 5.94 -3.84 3.96
CA ASP A 25 6.15 -2.44 4.29
C ASP A 25 4.86 -1.62 4.15
N PHE A 26 3.91 -2.06 3.32
CA PHE A 26 2.60 -1.39 3.17
C PHE A 26 1.75 -1.38 4.43
N ALA A 27 1.97 -2.33 5.35
CA ALA A 27 1.23 -2.41 6.62
C ALA A 27 1.50 -1.20 7.55
N ARG A 28 2.52 -0.39 7.27
CA ARG A 28 2.85 0.83 8.04
C ARG A 28 1.96 2.02 7.70
N PHE A 29 1.27 1.99 6.57
CA PHE A 29 0.44 3.11 6.10
C PHE A 29 -1.00 2.91 6.57
N GLU A 30 -1.46 3.78 7.46
CA GLU A 30 -2.81 3.71 8.02
C GLU A 30 -3.87 3.80 6.92
N GLY A 31 -4.89 2.93 7.00
CA GLY A 31 -6.01 2.88 6.05
C GLY A 31 -5.70 2.18 4.71
N VAL A 32 -4.43 1.90 4.40
CA VAL A 32 -4.07 1.13 3.21
C VAL A 32 -4.51 -0.32 3.38
N ARG A 33 -5.31 -0.81 2.43
CA ARG A 33 -5.61 -2.24 2.34
C ARG A 33 -4.51 -2.93 1.57
N TRP A 34 -3.86 -3.90 2.22
CA TRP A 34 -2.80 -4.69 1.62
C TRP A 34 -3.00 -6.16 1.94
N ARG A 35 -2.72 -7.02 0.96
CA ARG A 35 -2.63 -8.47 1.14
C ARG A 35 -1.42 -9.04 0.43
N ARG A 36 -0.94 -10.17 0.94
CA ARG A 36 -0.04 -11.04 0.18
C ARG A 36 -0.85 -11.81 -0.88
N PRO A 37 -0.28 -12.09 -2.06
CA PRO A 37 -0.92 -12.90 -3.09
C PRO A 37 -1.55 -14.19 -2.55
#